data_AF-A0A849K9I9-F1
#
_entry.id   AF-A0A849K9I9-F1
#
_cell.length_a   1.000
_cell.length_b   1.000
_cell.length_c   1.000
_cell.angle_alpha   90.00
_cell.angle_beta   90.00
_cell.angle_gamma   90.00
#
_symmetry.space_group_name_H-M   'P 1'
#
loop_
_entity.id
_entity.type
_entity.pdbx_description
1 polymer ?
#
loop_
_entity_poly.entity_id
_entity_poly.type
_entity_poly.pdbx_seq_one_letter_code
_entity_poly.pdbx_strand_id
1 'polypeptide(L)'
;MVRRVGRPGLIGTMARTAVIAGTAGAVSRRMDDRAGARGTQQASAEAYHAQEAHFAQQQQMQQLLAQQQPTQAVAPATETMSQLQQLGDMRSAGLLTDAEFSAAKAKVLG
;
A
#
# COMPACT_ATOMS: atom_id res chain seq x y z
N MET A 1 -67.35 -29.30 22.77
CA MET A 1 -66.43 -29.22 21.61
C MET A 1 -65.09 -28.67 22.09
N VAL A 2 -64.12 -29.53 22.42
CA VAL A 2 -62.81 -29.09 22.93
C VAL A 2 -61.81 -29.13 21.78
N ARG A 3 -61.36 -27.95 21.34
CA ARG A 3 -60.27 -27.79 20.37
C ARG A 3 -58.95 -28.21 21.04
N ARG A 4 -58.27 -29.22 20.48
CA ARG A 4 -56.90 -29.56 20.88
C ARG A 4 -55.95 -28.48 20.40
N VAL A 5 -55.52 -27.62 21.32
CA VAL A 5 -54.31 -26.80 21.17
C VAL A 5 -53.18 -27.55 21.86
N GLY A 6 -52.02 -27.70 21.21
CA GLY A 6 -50.78 -27.93 21.94
C GLY A 6 -50.03 -29.24 21.67
N ARG A 7 -49.56 -29.47 20.44
CA ARG A 7 -48.26 -30.14 20.27
C ARG A 7 -47.41 -29.29 19.34
N PRO A 8 -46.29 -28.70 19.80
CA PRO A 8 -45.37 -27.99 18.92
C PRO A 8 -44.88 -28.97 17.86
N GLY A 9 -45.26 -28.74 16.60
CA GLY A 9 -44.87 -29.60 15.49
C GLY A 9 -43.38 -29.46 15.19
N LEU A 10 -42.76 -30.54 14.71
CA LEU A 10 -41.35 -30.58 14.29
C LEU A 10 -41.00 -29.47 13.28
N ILE A 11 -41.98 -29.02 12.49
CA ILE A 11 -41.85 -27.89 11.57
C ILE A 11 -41.64 -26.57 12.32
N GLY A 12 -42.34 -26.35 13.44
CA GLY A 12 -42.19 -25.15 14.27
C GLY A 12 -40.83 -25.08 14.96
N THR A 13 -40.26 -26.22 15.36
CA THR A 13 -38.93 -26.28 15.98
C THR A 13 -37.81 -26.05 14.97
N MET A 14 -37.91 -26.64 13.77
CA MET A 14 -36.96 -26.44 12.67
C MET A 14 -36.96 -24.98 12.16
N ALA A 15 -38.14 -24.37 12.01
CA ALA A 15 -38.25 -22.97 11.59
C ALA A 15 -37.61 -22.02 12.62
N ARG A 16 -37.78 -22.28 13.91
CA ARG A 16 -37.19 -21.45 14.98
C ARG A 16 -35.66 -21.56 15.01
N THR A 17 -35.08 -22.72 14.72
CA THR A 17 -33.62 -22.88 14.62
C THR A 17 -33.05 -22.20 13.38
N ALA A 18 -33.74 -22.27 12.24
CA ALA A 18 -33.33 -21.60 11.01
C ALA A 18 -33.27 -20.07 11.17
N VAL A 19 -34.24 -19.46 11.87
CA VAL A 19 -34.25 -18.01 12.14
C VAL A 19 -33.13 -17.61 13.11
N ILE A 20 -32.90 -18.40 14.15
CA ILE A 20 -31.83 -18.15 15.13
C ILE A 20 -30.45 -18.31 14.48
N ALA A 21 -30.22 -19.37 13.70
CA ALA A 21 -28.98 -19.59 12.98
C ALA A 21 -28.75 -18.56 11.86
N GLY A 22 -29.81 -18.17 11.14
CA GLY A 22 -29.76 -17.17 10.08
C GLY A 22 -29.40 -15.77 10.57
N THR A 23 -29.92 -15.38 11.74
CA THR A 23 -29.58 -14.10 12.37
C THR A 23 -28.21 -14.11 13.03
N ALA A 24 -27.80 -15.24 13.65
CA ALA A 24 -26.43 -15.41 14.14
C ALA A 24 -25.40 -15.30 13.01
N GLY A 25 -25.64 -15.93 11.86
CA GLY A 25 -24.78 -15.83 10.68
C GLY A 25 -24.71 -14.41 10.11
N ALA A 26 -25.82 -13.67 10.12
CA ALA A 26 -25.86 -12.28 9.68
C ALA A 26 -25.05 -11.34 10.60
N VAL A 27 -25.04 -11.60 11.91
CA VAL A 27 -24.25 -10.82 12.88
C VAL A 27 -22.76 -11.13 12.75
N SER A 28 -22.37 -12.42 12.65
CA SER A 28 -20.97 -12.81 12.45
C SER A 28 -20.40 -12.22 11.16
N ARG A 29 -21.16 -12.29 10.06
CA ARG A 29 -20.73 -11.74 8.77
C ARG A 29 -20.55 -10.23 8.83
N ARG A 30 -21.44 -9.49 9.51
CA ARG A 30 -21.25 -8.04 9.74
C ARG A 30 -20.03 -7.72 10.61
N MET A 31 -19.69 -8.57 11.58
CA MET A 31 -18.49 -8.38 12.40
C MET A 31 -17.21 -8.64 11.58
N ASP A 32 -17.21 -9.67 10.75
CA ASP A 32 -16.12 -9.98 9.82
C ASP A 32 -15.92 -8.84 8.82
N ASP A 33 -17.01 -8.33 8.23
CA ASP A 33 -16.98 -7.17 7.32
C ASP A 33 -16.44 -5.92 8.03
N ARG A 34 -16.81 -5.71 9.31
CA ARG A 34 -16.34 -4.57 10.11
C ARG A 34 -14.85 -4.71 10.46
N ALA A 35 -14.39 -5.92 10.77
CA ALA A 35 -13.00 -6.22 11.06
C ALA A 35 -12.13 -6.06 9.80
N GLY A 36 -12.60 -6.57 8.66
CA GLY A 36 -11.98 -6.38 7.35
C GLY A 36 -11.88 -4.90 7.00
N ALA A 37 -12.98 -4.15 7.10
CA ALA A 37 -12.99 -2.71 6.81
C ALA A 37 -12.00 -1.92 7.70
N ARG A 38 -11.86 -2.29 8.98
CA ARG A 38 -10.87 -1.66 9.88
C ARG A 38 -9.43 -1.97 9.45
N GLY A 39 -9.14 -3.22 9.08
CA GLY A 39 -7.80 -3.61 8.60
C GLY A 39 -7.42 -2.88 7.31
N THR A 40 -8.34 -2.80 6.34
CA THR A 40 -8.12 -2.07 5.09
C THR A 40 -7.90 -0.57 5.35
N GLN A 41 -8.67 0.02 6.26
CA GLN A 41 -8.54 1.44 6.61
C GLN A 41 -7.19 1.74 7.28
N GLN A 42 -6.73 0.88 8.19
CA GLN A 42 -5.42 1.00 8.83
C GLN A 42 -4.28 0.89 7.82
N ALA A 43 -4.29 -0.15 6.97
CA ALA A 43 -3.28 -0.33 5.93
C ALA A 43 -3.23 0.85 4.94
N SER A 44 -4.39 1.39 4.57
CA SER A 44 -4.45 2.58 3.71
C SER A 44 -3.86 3.82 4.37
N ALA A 45 -4.12 4.03 5.67
CA ALA A 45 -3.58 5.17 6.41
C ALA A 45 -2.05 5.06 6.56
N GLU A 46 -1.53 3.87 6.85
CA GLU A 46 -0.10 3.61 6.94
C GLU A 46 0.62 3.84 5.59
N ALA A 47 0.01 3.40 4.49
CA ALA A 47 0.56 3.62 3.15
C ALA A 47 0.61 5.12 2.78
N TYR A 48 -0.44 5.88 3.10
CA TYR A 48 -0.45 7.34 2.90
C TYR A 48 0.64 8.03 3.73
N HIS A 49 0.76 7.70 5.02
CA HIS A 49 1.80 8.26 5.88
C HIS A 49 3.22 7.95 5.40
N ALA A 50 3.47 6.72 4.95
CA ALA A 50 4.77 6.33 4.40
C ALA A 50 5.11 7.13 3.12
N GLN A 51 4.13 7.30 2.22
CA GLN A 51 4.33 8.06 0.99
C GLN A 51 4.62 9.53 1.26
N GLU A 52 3.92 10.14 2.23
CA GLU A 52 4.13 11.54 2.61
C GLU A 52 5.52 11.76 3.22
N ALA A 53 5.99 10.84 4.06
CA ALA A 53 7.34 10.87 4.62
C ALA A 53 8.44 10.77 3.55
N HIS A 54 8.25 9.89 2.55
CA HIS A 54 9.20 9.77 1.42
C HIS A 54 9.27 11.06 0.59
N PHE A 55 8.12 11.69 0.32
CA PHE A 55 8.08 12.92 -0.47
C PHE A 55 8.74 14.10 0.26
N ALA A 56 8.49 14.23 1.56
CA ALA A 56 9.13 15.24 2.41
C ALA A 56 10.66 15.09 2.45
N GLN A 57 11.16 13.86 2.58
CA GLN A 57 12.60 13.59 2.56
C GLN A 57 13.24 13.96 1.21
N GLN A 58 12.56 13.68 0.10
CA GLN A 58 13.07 14.00 -1.23
C GLN A 58 13.17 15.52 -1.46
N GLN A 59 12.16 16.29 -1.02
CA GLN A 59 12.23 17.75 -1.11
C GLN A 59 13.35 18.35 -0.27
N GLN A 60 13.56 17.84 0.94
CA GLN A 60 14.60 18.35 1.82
C GLN A 60 16.00 18.09 1.22
N MET A 61 16.20 16.92 0.61
CA MET A 61 17.46 16.60 -0.09
C MET A 61 17.68 17.47 -1.32
N GLN A 62 16.62 17.82 -2.06
CA GLN A 62 16.71 18.75 -3.19
C GLN A 62 17.10 20.17 -2.75
N GLN A 63 16.58 20.67 -1.63
CA GLN A 63 16.96 21.98 -1.09
C GLN A 63 18.40 22.02 -0.56
N LEU A 64 18.87 20.93 0.05
CA LEU A 64 20.27 20.80 0.48
C LEU A 64 21.24 20.80 -0.71
N LEU A 65 20.88 20.15 -1.82
CA LEU A 65 21.67 20.23 -3.07
C LEU A 65 21.68 21.64 -3.66
N ALA A 66 20.55 22.36 -3.61
CA ALA A 66 20.47 23.71 -4.17
C ALA A 66 21.29 24.75 -3.38
N GLN A 67 21.60 24.50 -2.10
CA GLN A 67 22.42 25.41 -1.29
C GLN A 67 23.93 25.18 -1.46
N GLN A 68 24.36 24.10 -2.12
CA GLN A 68 25.74 23.89 -2.56
C GLN A 68 25.93 24.37 -4.00
N GLN A 69 25.80 25.67 -4.23
CA GLN A 69 26.37 26.30 -5.43
C GLN A 69 27.85 26.61 -5.19
N PRO A 70 28.79 25.84 -5.77
CA PRO A 70 30.09 26.39 -6.08
C PRO A 70 29.93 27.37 -7.25
N THR A 71 30.49 28.55 -7.05
CA THR A 71 30.95 29.50 -8.06
C THR A 71 31.30 28.84 -9.40
N GLN A 72 30.61 29.29 -10.45
CA GLN A 72 31.10 29.46 -11.83
C GLN A 72 32.26 28.54 -12.27
N ALA A 73 31.90 27.33 -12.72
CA ALA A 73 32.50 26.59 -13.84
C ALA A 73 32.16 25.12 -13.66
N VAL A 74 31.12 24.57 -14.31
CA VAL A 74 30.98 23.13 -14.61
C VAL A 74 29.69 22.82 -15.38
N ALA A 75 29.64 23.11 -16.68
CA ALA A 75 28.70 22.43 -17.57
C ALA A 75 28.84 20.89 -17.56
N PRO A 76 30.04 20.28 -17.43
CA PRO A 76 30.16 18.82 -17.43
C PRO A 76 29.71 18.15 -16.12
N ALA A 77 29.88 18.76 -14.94
CA ALA A 77 29.55 18.07 -13.68
C ALA A 77 28.03 17.89 -13.48
N THR A 78 27.24 18.90 -13.84
CA THR A 78 25.77 18.79 -13.83
C THR A 78 25.29 17.70 -14.80
N GLU A 79 25.93 17.59 -15.96
CA GLU A 79 25.61 16.58 -16.97
C GLU A 79 26.03 15.16 -16.54
N THR A 80 27.16 15.00 -15.85
CA THR A 80 27.52 13.70 -15.25
C THR A 80 26.52 13.30 -14.15
N MET A 81 26.03 14.26 -13.36
CA MET A 81 25.06 13.97 -12.30
C MET A 81 23.68 13.60 -12.87
N SER A 82 23.22 14.29 -13.91
CA SER A 82 21.96 13.96 -14.58
C SER A 82 22.01 12.57 -15.24
N GLN A 83 23.14 12.20 -15.87
CA GLN A 83 23.35 10.86 -16.43
C GLN A 83 23.33 9.75 -15.36
N LEU A 84 23.96 9.99 -14.20
CA LEU A 84 23.93 9.03 -13.09
C LEU A 84 22.50 8.83 -12.53
N GLN A 85 21.69 9.88 -12.52
CA GLN A 85 20.29 9.80 -12.10
C GLN A 85 19.45 8.98 -13.10
N GLN A 86 19.58 9.25 -14.40
CA GLN A 86 18.91 8.48 -15.47
C GLN A 86 19.25 6.98 -15.41
N LEU A 87 20.51 6.63 -15.16
CA LEU A 87 20.93 5.24 -15.00
C LEU A 87 20.26 4.57 -13.77
N GLY A 88 20.06 5.33 -12.68
CA GLY A 88 19.37 4.85 -11.49
C GLY A 88 17.89 4.58 -11.73
N ASP A 89 17.23 5.45 -12.49
CA ASP A 89 15.83 5.30 -12.88
C ASP A 89 15.63 4.10 -13.83
N MET A 90 16.56 3.89 -14.76
CA MET A 90 16.52 2.73 -15.65
C MET A 90 16.73 1.41 -14.89
N ARG A 91 17.61 1.39 -13.88
CA ARG A 91 17.80 0.22 -13.00
C ARG A 91 16.54 -0.05 -12.15
N SER A 92 15.92 0.98 -11.59
CA SER A 92 14.71 0.82 -10.76
C SER A 92 13.49 0.40 -11.59
N ALA A 93 13.42 0.83 -12.84
CA ALA A 93 12.45 0.36 -13.83
C ALA A 93 12.72 -1.07 -14.34
N GLY A 94 13.83 -1.70 -13.94
CA GLY A 94 14.22 -3.04 -14.37
C GLY A 94 14.70 -3.12 -15.82
N LEU A 95 15.05 -1.97 -16.43
CA LEU A 95 15.58 -1.88 -17.79
C LEU A 95 17.10 -2.16 -17.86
N LEU A 96 17.80 -2.02 -16.74
CA LEU A 96 19.22 -2.33 -16.59
C LEU A 96 19.42 -3.35 -15.47
N THR A 97 20.31 -4.31 -15.72
CA THR A 97 20.81 -5.19 -14.67
C THR A 97 21.85 -4.47 -13.80
N ASP A 98 22.10 -4.98 -12.58
CA ASP A 98 23.09 -4.39 -11.68
C ASP A 98 24.51 -4.37 -12.28
N ALA A 99 24.84 -5.40 -13.07
CA ALA A 99 26.10 -5.48 -13.80
C ALA A 99 26.22 -4.35 -14.83
N GLU A 100 25.18 -4.12 -15.65
CA GLU A 100 25.16 -3.06 -16.67
C GLU A 100 25.17 -1.66 -16.05
N PHE A 101 24.44 -1.46 -14.96
CA PHE A 101 24.45 -0.21 -14.20
C PHE A 101 25.85 0.12 -13.67
N SER A 102 26.56 -0.87 -13.10
CA SER A 102 27.91 -0.68 -12.57
C SER A 102 28.92 -0.29 -13.65
N ALA A 103 28.84 -0.93 -14.83
CA ALA A 103 29.70 -0.63 -15.98
C ALA A 103 29.43 0.77 -16.54
N ALA A 104 28.17 1.17 -16.67
CA ALA A 104 27.78 2.50 -17.13
C ALA A 104 28.23 3.60 -16.15
N LYS A 105 28.06 3.37 -14.84
CA LYS A 105 28.53 4.29 -13.81
C LYS A 105 30.06 4.47 -13.84
N ALA A 106 30.82 3.39 -14.01
CA ALA A 106 32.27 3.45 -14.13
C ALA A 106 32.71 4.23 -15.38
N LYS A 107 31.97 4.13 -16.49
CA LYS A 107 32.24 4.88 -17.72
C LYS A 107 31.95 6.38 -17.60
N VAL A 108 30.99 6.77 -16.75
CA VAL A 108 30.62 8.18 -16.52
C VAL A 108 31.56 8.85 -15.52
N LEU A 109 32.12 8.09 -14.57
CA LEU A 109 33.02 8.60 -13.52
C LEU A 109 34.52 8.44 -13.83
N GLY A 110 34.85 7.63 -14.84
CA GLY A 110 36.21 7.20 -15.17
C GLY A 110 36.81 7.89 -16.38
#